data_AF-A0A023FCU0-F1
#
_entry.id   AF-A0A023FCU0-F1
#
_cell.length_a   1.000
_cell.length_b   1.000
_cell.length_c   1.000
_cell.angle_alpha   90.00
_cell.angle_beta   90.00
_cell.angle_gamma   90.00
#
_symmetry.space_group_name_H-M   'P 1'
#
loop_
_entity.id
_entity.type
_entity.pdbx_description
1 polymer ?
#
loop_
_entity_poly.entity_id
_entity_poly.type
_entity_poly.pdbx_seq_one_letter_code
_entity_poly.pdbx_strand_id
1 'polypeptide(L)'
;MEAFVYTSLFCFMILASHGFPNGEDSDESNGSDYDYYGDNETTVPPPTTTTKVPCLSFLHLQSKTDMKPIGCTKHCPGKYDKMPEGTPCYDLTLEFSQSMAERKWYPCPLGTCEYGTCVKNGSDEMCRRVGTLKNE
;
A
#
# COMPACT_ATOMS: atom_id res chain seq x y z
N MET A 1 -44.01 -36.08 14.30
CA MET A 1 -43.49 -35.27 15.41
C MET A 1 -42.03 -35.58 15.48
N GLU A 2 -41.14 -34.70 15.05
CA GLU A 2 -39.71 -34.74 15.43
C GLU A 2 -39.21 -33.29 15.38
N ALA A 3 -39.09 -32.68 16.54
CA ALA A 3 -38.65 -31.30 16.72
C ALA A 3 -37.16 -31.33 17.07
N PHE A 4 -36.30 -30.91 16.14
CA PHE A 4 -34.90 -30.64 16.44
C PHE A 4 -34.78 -29.22 17.02
N VAL A 5 -34.79 -29.15 18.35
CA VAL A 5 -34.30 -28.02 19.13
C VAL A 5 -32.99 -28.48 19.78
N TYR A 6 -32.02 -27.56 19.90
CA TYR A 6 -30.76 -27.62 20.68
C TYR A 6 -29.47 -27.51 19.86
N THR A 7 -29.08 -26.28 19.54
CA THR A 7 -27.67 -25.85 19.60
C THR A 7 -27.62 -24.35 19.95
N SER A 8 -27.67 -24.06 21.25
CA SER A 8 -27.29 -22.75 21.80
C SER A 8 -26.67 -22.99 23.15
N LEU A 9 -25.34 -23.09 23.20
CA LEU A 9 -24.49 -22.83 24.37
C LEU A 9 -23.02 -22.98 23.95
N PHE A 10 -22.16 -22.18 24.59
CA PHE A 10 -20.71 -22.03 24.39
C PHE A 10 -20.25 -20.90 23.45
N CYS A 11 -20.86 -19.72 23.60
CA CYS A 11 -20.04 -18.50 23.71
C CYS A 11 -19.76 -18.26 25.20
N PHE A 12 -18.64 -17.60 25.50
CA PHE A 12 -18.06 -17.33 26.83
C PHE A 12 -17.16 -18.46 27.35
N MET A 13 -15.85 -18.31 27.13
CA MET A 13 -14.80 -18.48 28.15
C MET A 13 -13.42 -18.25 27.50
N ILE A 14 -13.06 -17.01 27.16
CA ILE A 14 -11.65 -16.59 27.14
C ILE A 14 -11.56 -15.16 27.69
N LEU A 15 -11.54 -15.05 29.01
CA LEU A 15 -11.02 -13.89 29.74
C LEU A 15 -10.40 -14.42 31.03
N ALA A 16 -9.13 -14.82 30.96
CA ALA A 16 -8.31 -15.06 32.13
C ALA A 16 -6.86 -14.67 31.83
N SER A 17 -6.25 -14.09 32.86
CA SER A 17 -4.84 -13.76 33.04
C SER A 17 -4.22 -12.62 32.21
N HIS A 18 -4.57 -11.38 32.56
CA HIS A 18 -3.54 -10.38 32.83
C HIS A 18 -3.70 -9.91 34.28
N GLY A 19 -2.74 -10.30 35.13
CA GLY A 19 -2.71 -9.91 36.53
C GLY A 19 -2.53 -8.40 36.67
N PHE A 20 -3.33 -7.80 37.55
CA PHE A 20 -3.14 -6.44 38.01
C PHE A 20 -1.99 -6.45 39.05
N PRO A 21 -0.89 -5.71 38.84
CA PRO A 21 0.00 -5.42 39.95
C PRO A 21 -0.70 -4.43 40.89
N ASN A 22 -0.97 -4.88 42.11
CA ASN A 22 -1.18 -4.01 43.27
C ASN A 22 0.13 -3.27 43.50
N GLY A 23 0.19 -1.99 43.14
CA GLY A 23 1.24 -1.06 43.56
C GLY A 23 0.70 -0.23 44.71
N GLU A 24 1.33 -0.40 45.88
CA GLU A 24 1.11 0.39 47.08
C GLU A 24 1.36 1.88 46.84
N ASP A 25 0.49 2.72 47.41
CA ASP A 25 0.71 4.15 47.57
C ASP A 25 2.01 4.37 48.35
N SER A 26 3.00 4.96 47.69
CA SER A 26 4.10 5.64 48.36
C SER A 26 4.44 6.90 47.56
N ASP A 27 4.23 8.03 48.22
CA ASP A 27 4.58 9.38 47.81
C ASP A 27 6.08 9.53 47.52
N GLU A 28 6.40 10.65 46.86
CA GLU A 28 7.73 11.17 46.48
C GLU A 28 8.25 10.79 45.09
N SER A 29 7.68 11.41 44.05
CA SER A 29 8.39 11.63 42.79
C SER A 29 8.88 13.07 42.70
N ASN A 30 10.08 13.29 43.26
CA ASN A 30 10.91 14.46 43.01
C ASN A 30 11.74 14.20 41.73
N GLY A 31 11.81 15.19 40.84
CA GLY A 31 12.78 15.22 39.73
C GLY A 31 12.17 15.03 38.35
N SER A 32 11.78 16.15 37.73
CA SER A 32 11.60 16.25 36.28
C SER A 32 12.95 16.03 35.58
N ASP A 33 13.16 14.84 35.02
CA ASP A 33 14.27 14.55 34.13
C ASP A 33 13.94 15.16 32.76
N TYR A 34 14.41 16.39 32.54
CA TYR A 34 14.32 17.06 31.25
C TYR A 34 15.56 16.70 30.43
N ASP A 35 15.35 16.23 29.20
CA ASP A 35 16.41 15.97 28.25
C ASP A 35 17.19 17.27 27.96
N TYR A 36 18.43 17.35 28.45
CA TYR A 36 19.35 18.43 28.16
C TYR A 36 19.76 18.35 26.68
N TYR A 37 19.07 19.12 25.82
CA TYR A 37 19.48 19.31 24.43
C TYR A 37 20.85 20.01 24.42
N GLY A 38 21.90 19.27 24.05
CA GLY A 38 23.21 19.85 23.83
C GLY A 38 23.16 20.82 22.65
N ASP A 39 23.63 22.06 22.85
CA ASP A 39 23.79 23.11 21.85
C ASP A 39 24.88 22.79 20.80
N ASN A 40 24.87 21.59 20.21
CA ASN A 40 25.64 21.34 19.01
C ASN A 40 24.81 21.71 17.79
N GLU A 41 25.29 22.69 17.02
CA GLU A 41 24.64 23.09 15.78
C GLU A 41 24.49 21.85 14.88
N THR A 42 23.24 21.54 14.53
CA THR A 42 22.93 20.53 13.53
C THR A 42 23.47 21.03 12.20
N THR A 43 24.63 20.51 11.78
CA THR A 43 25.18 20.79 10.47
C THR A 43 24.27 20.15 9.43
N VAL A 44 23.48 20.96 8.74
CA VAL A 44 22.62 20.51 7.64
C VAL A 44 23.54 19.94 6.55
N PRO A 45 23.40 18.66 6.16
CA PRO A 45 24.22 18.10 5.10
C PRO A 45 23.97 18.90 3.80
N PRO A 46 25.02 19.12 2.97
CA PRO A 46 24.88 19.83 1.71
C PRO A 46 23.82 19.15 0.83
N PRO A 47 23.03 19.93 0.06
CA PRO A 47 21.98 19.37 -0.78
C PRO A 47 22.58 18.36 -1.76
N THR A 48 22.24 17.08 -1.60
CA THR A 48 22.60 16.04 -2.56
C THR A 48 21.74 16.20 -3.81
N THR A 49 22.33 16.73 -4.88
CA THR A 49 21.75 16.71 -6.23
C THR A 49 21.67 15.26 -6.70
N THR A 50 20.52 14.61 -6.53
CA THR A 50 20.31 13.26 -7.03
C THR A 50 19.91 13.35 -8.50
N THR A 51 20.87 13.30 -9.41
CA THR A 51 20.66 13.35 -10.89
C THR A 51 19.96 12.09 -11.44
N LYS A 52 19.66 11.11 -10.59
CA LYS A 52 18.86 9.94 -11.01
C LYS A 52 17.39 10.28 -10.87
N VAL A 53 16.74 10.46 -12.02
CA VAL A 53 15.28 10.47 -12.16
C VAL A 53 14.73 9.33 -11.30
N PRO A 54 13.83 9.61 -10.33
CA PRO A 54 13.19 8.57 -9.54
C PRO A 54 12.53 7.59 -10.50
N CYS A 55 13.02 6.35 -10.52
CA CYS A 55 12.44 5.27 -11.31
C CYS A 55 10.97 5.14 -10.88
N LEU A 56 10.04 5.52 -11.77
CA LEU A 56 8.63 5.29 -11.58
C LEU A 56 8.48 3.77 -11.41
N SER A 57 8.13 3.35 -10.20
CA SER A 57 7.65 2.01 -9.91
C SER A 57 6.50 1.66 -10.87
N PHE A 58 6.06 0.41 -10.88
CA PHE A 58 4.87 -0.01 -11.65
C PHE A 58 3.79 1.08 -11.55
N LEU A 59 3.36 1.63 -12.69
CA LEU A 59 2.37 2.70 -12.67
C LEU A 59 1.02 2.08 -12.31
N HIS A 60 0.37 2.56 -11.25
CA HIS A 60 -0.92 2.04 -10.82
C HIS A 60 -2.06 3.00 -11.17
N LEU A 61 -3.20 2.43 -11.56
CA LEU A 61 -4.46 3.15 -11.70
C LEU A 61 -5.41 2.73 -10.59
N GLN A 62 -6.18 3.69 -10.11
CA GLN A 62 -7.17 3.47 -9.07
C GLN A 62 -8.47 2.93 -9.68
N SER A 63 -8.93 1.79 -9.21
CA SER A 63 -10.32 1.32 -9.40
C SER A 63 -11.20 1.73 -8.20
N LYS A 64 -12.44 1.25 -8.16
CA LYS A 64 -13.31 1.41 -6.98
C LYS A 64 -12.83 0.61 -5.76
N THR A 65 -12.19 -0.53 -5.99
CA THR A 65 -11.85 -1.48 -4.92
C THR A 65 -10.38 -1.46 -4.55
N ASP A 66 -9.49 -1.24 -5.53
CA ASP A 66 -8.05 -1.36 -5.32
C ASP A 66 -7.23 -0.59 -6.38
N MET A 67 -5.95 -0.38 -6.11
CA MET A 67 -4.99 0.11 -7.10
C MET A 67 -4.35 -1.07 -7.83
N LYS A 68 -4.45 -1.08 -9.16
CA LYS A 68 -3.82 -2.11 -9.98
C LYS A 68 -2.78 -1.50 -10.91
N PRO A 69 -1.66 -2.21 -11.13
CA PRO A 69 -0.60 -1.79 -12.03
C PRO A 69 -1.02 -1.88 -13.49
N ILE A 70 -0.41 -1.04 -14.31
CA ILE A 70 -0.44 -1.10 -15.77
C ILE A 70 0.68 -2.01 -16.23
N GLY A 71 0.31 -3.07 -16.96
CA GLY A 71 1.26 -4.10 -17.34
C GLY A 71 1.86 -4.85 -16.14
N CYS A 72 2.93 -5.62 -16.41
CA CYS A 72 3.56 -6.50 -15.44
C CYS A 72 5.09 -6.36 -15.39
N THR A 73 5.61 -5.29 -15.99
CA THR A 73 7.05 -4.97 -16.02
C THR A 73 7.30 -3.56 -15.49
N LYS A 74 8.38 -3.39 -14.73
CA LYS A 74 8.85 -2.04 -14.37
C LYS A 74 9.39 -1.35 -15.63
N HIS A 75 8.97 -0.12 -15.84
CA HIS A 75 9.46 0.72 -16.92
C HIS A 75 10.61 1.60 -16.43
N CYS A 76 11.75 0.99 -16.10
CA CYS A 76 12.95 1.71 -15.67
C CYS A 76 14.18 1.36 -16.53
N PRO A 77 14.98 2.37 -16.95
CA PRO A 77 16.21 2.12 -17.68
C PRO A 77 17.18 1.25 -16.87
N GLY A 78 17.58 0.10 -17.42
CA GLY A 78 18.57 -0.79 -16.81
C GLY A 78 18.07 -1.62 -15.61
N LYS A 79 16.77 -1.57 -15.28
CA LYS A 79 16.15 -2.44 -14.27
C LYS A 79 14.83 -2.99 -14.77
N TYR A 80 14.87 -4.23 -15.26
CA TYR A 80 13.70 -4.98 -15.68
C TYR A 80 13.29 -5.94 -14.56
N ASP A 81 12.36 -5.48 -13.72
CA ASP A 81 11.69 -6.38 -12.78
C ASP A 81 10.30 -6.74 -13.31
N LYS A 82 9.90 -7.99 -13.08
CA LYS A 82 8.57 -8.50 -13.37
C LYS A 82 7.75 -8.55 -12.09
N MET A 83 6.45 -8.34 -12.24
CA MET A 83 5.51 -8.55 -11.15
C MET A 83 5.28 -10.05 -10.92
N PRO A 84 4.86 -10.48 -9.73
CA PRO A 84 4.53 -11.87 -9.47
C PRO A 84 3.46 -12.39 -10.44
N GLU A 85 3.60 -13.64 -10.83
CA GLU A 85 2.58 -14.37 -11.61
C GLU A 85 1.24 -14.34 -10.88
N GLY A 86 0.14 -14.21 -11.63
CA GLY A 86 -1.20 -14.12 -11.04
C GLY A 86 -1.60 -12.74 -10.54
N THR A 87 -0.72 -11.73 -10.57
CA THR A 87 -1.06 -10.37 -10.11
C THR A 87 -2.13 -9.75 -11.04
N PRO A 88 -3.24 -9.20 -10.51
CA PRO A 88 -4.20 -8.45 -11.31
C PRO A 88 -3.57 -7.20 -11.92
N CYS A 89 -3.81 -6.97 -13.21
CA CYS A 89 -3.21 -5.86 -13.94
C CYS A 89 -4.20 -5.26 -14.95
N TYR A 90 -3.91 -4.05 -15.41
CA TYR A 90 -4.55 -3.48 -16.58
C TYR A 90 -3.70 -3.72 -17.82
N ASP A 91 -4.31 -4.27 -18.87
CA ASP A 91 -3.66 -4.39 -20.17
C ASP A 91 -3.82 -3.08 -20.96
N LEU A 92 -3.05 -2.09 -20.51
CA LEU A 92 -2.92 -0.77 -21.11
C LEU A 92 -1.44 -0.51 -21.41
N THR A 93 -1.17 0.31 -22.42
CA THR A 93 0.18 0.79 -22.67
C THR A 93 0.52 1.93 -21.70
N LEU A 94 1.80 2.07 -21.36
CA LEU A 94 2.28 3.17 -20.53
C LEU A 94 1.91 4.54 -21.12
N GLU A 95 2.08 4.69 -22.43
CA GLU A 95 1.76 5.92 -23.16
C GLU A 95 0.28 6.30 -23.04
N PHE A 96 -0.62 5.32 -23.21
CA PHE A 96 -2.05 5.56 -23.05
C PHE A 96 -2.36 5.99 -21.62
N SER A 97 -1.81 5.30 -20.63
CA SER A 97 -2.02 5.62 -19.23
C SER A 97 -1.48 6.99 -18.80
N GLN A 98 -0.36 7.42 -19.39
CA GLN A 98 0.18 8.77 -19.22
C GLN A 98 -0.73 9.84 -19.83
N SER A 99 -1.37 9.53 -20.96
CA SER A 99 -2.31 10.45 -21.63
C SER A 99 -3.67 10.57 -20.93
N MET A 100 -3.98 9.67 -19.98
CA MET A 100 -5.25 9.71 -19.24
C MET A 100 -5.38 11.02 -18.45
N ALA A 101 -6.48 11.74 -18.68
CA ALA A 101 -6.85 12.89 -17.85
C ALA A 101 -6.96 12.48 -16.37
N GLU A 102 -6.40 13.29 -15.48
CA GLU A 102 -6.39 13.01 -14.05
C GLU A 102 -7.82 12.92 -13.50
N ARG A 103 -8.06 11.95 -12.60
CA ARG A 103 -9.31 11.67 -11.88
C ARG A 103 -10.53 11.34 -12.75
N LYS A 104 -10.36 11.29 -14.08
CA LYS A 104 -11.40 10.85 -15.01
C LYS A 104 -11.43 9.33 -15.08
N TRP A 105 -12.65 8.78 -15.07
CA TRP A 105 -12.88 7.35 -15.17
C TRP A 105 -12.86 6.87 -16.62
N TYR A 106 -12.18 5.76 -16.87
CA TYR A 106 -12.07 5.08 -18.16
C TYR A 106 -12.39 3.59 -17.98
N PRO A 107 -12.93 2.92 -19.00
CA PRO A 107 -12.97 1.46 -19.04
C PRO A 107 -11.54 0.94 -19.26
N CYS A 108 -11.10 0.06 -18.38
CA CYS A 108 -9.73 -0.45 -18.36
C CYS A 108 -9.78 -1.98 -18.46
N PRO A 109 -9.16 -2.57 -19.50
CA PRO A 109 -9.15 -4.02 -19.69
C PRO A 109 -8.39 -4.69 -18.56
N LEU A 110 -9.07 -5.63 -17.90
CA LEU A 110 -8.48 -6.43 -16.84
C LEU A 110 -7.74 -7.63 -17.41
N GLY A 111 -6.69 -7.98 -16.71
CA GLY A 111 -5.91 -9.16 -16.98
C GLY A 111 -5.19 -9.67 -15.76
N THR A 112 -4.29 -10.61 -16.02
CA THR A 112 -3.47 -11.25 -15.00
C THR A 112 -2.05 -11.35 -15.52
N CYS A 113 -1.07 -11.12 -14.63
CA CYS A 113 0.32 -11.20 -15.00
C CYS A 113 0.76 -12.63 -15.28
N GLU A 114 1.22 -12.87 -16.50
CA GLU A 114 1.83 -14.11 -16.96
C GLU A 114 3.17 -13.82 -17.64
N TYR A 115 4.27 -14.31 -17.07
CA TYR A 115 5.64 -14.15 -17.57
C TYR A 115 6.09 -12.69 -17.80
N GLY A 116 5.50 -11.73 -17.08
CA GLY A 116 5.75 -10.30 -17.24
C GLY A 116 4.88 -9.61 -18.28
N THR A 117 3.85 -10.27 -18.79
CA THR A 117 2.84 -9.68 -19.68
C THR A 117 1.47 -9.70 -18.99
N CYS A 118 0.66 -8.66 -19.18
CA CYS A 118 -0.70 -8.63 -18.68
C CYS A 118 -1.62 -9.35 -19.68
N VAL A 119 -2.07 -10.55 -19.37
CA VAL A 119 -2.95 -11.34 -20.24
C VAL A 119 -4.40 -10.99 -19.93
N LYS A 120 -5.12 -10.43 -20.90
CA LYS A 120 -6.53 -10.03 -20.74
C LYS A 120 -7.41 -11.21 -20.37
N ASN A 121 -8.36 -11.00 -19.46
CA ASN A 121 -9.37 -11.98 -19.07
C ASN A 121 -10.74 -11.74 -19.72
N GLY A 122 -10.85 -10.73 -20.59
CA GLY A 122 -12.10 -10.36 -21.29
C GLY A 122 -13.07 -9.50 -20.48
N SER A 123 -12.67 -9.06 -19.28
CA SER A 123 -13.45 -8.13 -18.44
C SER A 123 -12.84 -6.74 -18.44
N ASP A 124 -13.66 -5.73 -18.22
CA ASP A 124 -13.23 -4.35 -18.02
C ASP A 124 -13.69 -3.87 -16.63
N GLU A 125 -12.89 -3.01 -16.00
CA GLU A 125 -13.34 -2.24 -14.83
C GLU A 125 -13.10 -0.75 -15.03
N MET A 126 -13.85 0.08 -14.30
CA MET A 126 -13.62 1.51 -14.32
C MET A 126 -12.35 1.83 -13.53
N CYS A 127 -11.39 2.47 -14.17
CA CYS A 127 -10.16 2.93 -13.53
C CYS A 127 -9.88 4.41 -13.82
N ARG A 128 -9.05 5.04 -12.98
CA ARG A 128 -8.63 6.43 -13.13
C ARG A 128 -7.20 6.67 -12.67
N ARG A 129 -6.53 7.62 -13.31
CA ARG A 129 -5.25 8.15 -12.83
C ARG A 129 -5.51 9.10 -11.66
N VAL A 130 -4.79 8.94 -10.55
CA VAL A 130 -4.94 9.79 -9.35
C VAL A 130 -3.70 10.58 -8.95
N GLY A 131 -2.54 10.28 -9.54
CA GLY A 131 -1.28 10.99 -9.29
C GLY A 131 -0.80 11.78 -10.50
N THR A 132 0.02 12.80 -10.27
CA THR A 132 0.72 13.53 -11.32
C THR A 132 1.89 12.70 -11.84
N LEU A 133 1.85 12.32 -13.12
CA LEU A 133 3.02 11.82 -13.82
C LEU A 133 3.83 13.05 -14.22
N LYS A 134 4.87 13.37 -13.45
CA LYS A 134 5.86 14.33 -13.92
C LYS A 134 6.63 13.66 -15.06
N ASN A 135 6.37 14.10 -16.28
CA ASN A 135 7.29 13.86 -17.39
C ASN A 135 8.46 14.82 -17.15
N GLU A 136 9.53 14.35 -16.53
CA GLU A 136 10.80 15.08 -16.41
C GLU A 136 11.76 14.64 -17.52
#